data_AF-I3ZCD2-F1
#
_entry.id   AF-I3ZCD2-F1
#
_cell.length_a   1.000
_cell.length_b   1.000
_cell.length_c   1.000
_cell.angle_alpha   90.00
_cell.angle_beta   90.00
_cell.angle_gamma   90.00
#
_symmetry.space_group_name_H-M   'P 1'
#
loop_
_entity.id
_entity.type
_entity.pdbx_description
1 polymer ?
#
loop_
_entity_poly.entity_id
_entity_poly.type
_entity_poly.pdbx_seq_one_letter_code
_entity_poly.pdbx_strand_id
1 'polypeptide(L)'
;MDVRDGTLEPVALMSFRFHFGLPQKIAALILLLFFAATLFVIGRTPLTESDYRYALCGREMWEKPAPAAGYFTTCGNMQGDGTLAYRAAALPLSIYVNTLRLEDWIAAKRNHTPADSDPVGGSVYDLRHQIVGTRYLLRVPFALAAVMLGAGLWWVTRRLFGNVGGAMSLLLYCVSPLVLRYATTPNNEILAAWGLYAVIYTAIGIAHAMYGPPRKWRPRIVLFTLALGLTACAHLLAAVLGLFASAVFMLYVAERRRTLVFPVLLVSAFGALMLVFASYTFRLGLFTYVFTGGAGRFTLDYMPALELVRDPLQLAVTAAAGIALVLFVLLRRARYFGNTVPLLVTLVLLPIETTQISSIPVVWAYPFLLTFVGGAFADAAETKQRKLFLAIVLTTLLAQGILCGTWLWVSVR
;
A
#
# COMPACT_ATOMS: atom_id res chain seq x y z
N MET A 1 -6.12 -53.80 -38.00
CA MET A 1 -5.94 -52.63 -38.88
C MET A 1 -7.18 -51.79 -38.73
N ASP A 2 -7.13 -50.74 -37.90
CA ASP A 2 -8.12 -49.67 -37.93
C ASP A 2 -7.37 -48.38 -37.58
N VAL A 3 -7.07 -47.63 -38.64
CA VAL A 3 -6.33 -46.37 -38.61
C VAL A 3 -7.37 -45.30 -38.28
N ARG A 4 -7.35 -44.77 -37.05
CA ARG A 4 -8.10 -43.56 -36.71
C ARG A 4 -7.18 -42.36 -36.79
N ASP A 5 -7.50 -41.51 -37.74
CA ASP A 5 -6.84 -40.26 -38.07
C ASP A 5 -6.61 -39.38 -36.85
N GLY A 6 -5.34 -39.06 -36.61
CA GLY A 6 -4.91 -38.03 -35.69
C GLY A 6 -5.02 -36.66 -36.35
N THR A 7 -6.16 -36.01 -36.19
CA THR A 7 -6.27 -34.57 -36.41
C THR A 7 -5.99 -33.85 -35.09
N LEU A 8 -4.75 -33.37 -34.95
CA LEU A 8 -4.34 -32.41 -33.92
C LEU A 8 -5.14 -31.12 -34.13
N GLU A 9 -6.17 -30.89 -33.32
CA GLU A 9 -6.83 -29.58 -33.29
C GLU A 9 -5.84 -28.49 -32.87
N PRO A 10 -5.74 -27.38 -33.62
CA PRO A 10 -4.90 -26.26 -33.23
C PRO A 10 -5.42 -25.66 -31.93
N VAL A 11 -4.58 -25.69 -30.90
CA VAL A 11 -4.79 -25.00 -29.62
C VAL A 11 -5.15 -23.55 -29.92
N ALA A 12 -6.42 -23.21 -29.78
CA ALA A 12 -6.91 -21.85 -29.96
C ALA A 12 -6.18 -20.95 -28.96
N LEU A 13 -5.20 -20.20 -29.47
CA LEU A 13 -4.56 -19.10 -28.77
C LEU A 13 -5.67 -18.11 -28.40
N MET A 14 -6.14 -18.22 -27.16
CA MET A 14 -7.17 -17.40 -26.57
C MET A 14 -6.63 -15.96 -26.56
N SER A 15 -6.93 -15.19 -27.61
CA SER A 15 -6.53 -13.79 -27.66
C SER A 15 -7.33 -13.04 -26.58
N PHE A 16 -6.68 -12.78 -25.44
CA PHE A 16 -7.26 -11.97 -24.39
C PHE A 16 -7.31 -10.52 -24.86
N ARG A 17 -8.37 -10.15 -25.60
CA ARG A 17 -8.64 -8.75 -25.93
C ARG A 17 -9.16 -8.01 -24.69
N PHE A 18 -8.23 -7.46 -23.92
CA PHE A 18 -8.53 -6.55 -22.81
C PHE A 18 -9.08 -5.23 -23.35
N HIS A 19 -10.40 -5.04 -23.27
CA HIS A 19 -11.03 -3.78 -23.62
C HIS A 19 -11.00 -2.83 -22.42
N PHE A 20 -10.15 -1.81 -22.47
CA PHE A 20 -10.13 -0.75 -21.47
C PHE A 20 -11.22 0.28 -21.75
N GLY A 21 -12.20 0.38 -20.84
CA GLY A 21 -13.20 1.43 -20.90
C GLY A 21 -12.58 2.82 -20.65
N LEU A 22 -13.20 3.88 -21.20
CA LEU A 22 -12.75 5.26 -21.02
C LEU A 22 -12.46 5.63 -19.55
N PRO A 23 -13.30 5.27 -18.55
CA PRO A 23 -12.99 5.57 -17.15
C PRO A 23 -11.70 4.92 -16.64
N GLN A 24 -11.33 3.75 -17.18
CA GLN A 24 -10.11 3.05 -16.79
C GLN A 24 -8.88 3.73 -17.40
N LYS A 25 -8.99 4.20 -18.65
CA LYS A 25 -7.93 4.97 -19.32
C LYS A 25 -7.67 6.29 -18.58
N ILE A 26 -8.72 7.00 -18.19
CA ILE A 26 -8.60 8.24 -17.40
C ILE A 26 -7.94 7.96 -16.05
N ALA A 27 -8.37 6.92 -15.33
CA ALA A 27 -7.77 6.56 -14.04
C ALA A 27 -6.29 6.18 -14.18
N ALA A 28 -5.93 5.41 -15.21
CA ALA A 28 -4.54 5.07 -15.51
C ALA A 28 -3.69 6.31 -15.81
N LEU A 29 -4.23 7.27 -16.58
CA LEU A 29 -3.56 8.54 -16.84
C LEU A 29 -3.34 9.35 -15.56
N ILE A 30 -4.34 9.46 -14.69
CA ILE A 30 -4.22 10.16 -13.40
C ILE A 30 -3.13 9.51 -12.54
N LEU A 31 -3.10 8.18 -12.45
CA LEU A 31 -2.07 7.45 -11.70
C LEU A 31 -0.68 7.60 -12.31
N LEU A 32 -0.58 7.67 -13.63
CA LEU A 32 0.68 7.91 -14.33
C LEU A 32 1.20 9.32 -14.07
N LEU A 33 0.33 10.34 -14.07
CA LEU A 33 0.69 11.70 -13.69
C LEU A 33 1.14 11.79 -12.24
N PHE A 34 0.44 11.11 -11.32
CA PHE A 34 0.86 10.99 -9.93
C PHE A 34 2.24 10.33 -9.80
N PHE A 35 2.47 9.22 -10.51
CA PHE A 35 3.76 8.56 -10.52
C PHE A 35 4.87 9.47 -11.08
N ALA A 36 4.62 10.17 -12.17
CA ALA A 36 5.55 11.16 -12.72
C ALA A 36 5.87 12.27 -11.72
N ALA A 37 4.88 12.77 -10.98
CA ALA A 37 5.08 13.74 -9.91
C ALA A 37 5.94 13.15 -8.77
N THR A 38 5.73 11.88 -8.38
CA THR A 38 6.59 11.21 -7.38
C THR A 38 8.03 11.10 -7.85
N LEU A 39 8.27 10.73 -9.12
CA LEU A 39 9.61 10.62 -9.69
C LEU A 39 10.31 11.98 -9.74
N PHE A 40 9.56 13.03 -10.10
CA PHE A 40 10.07 14.40 -10.10
C PHE A 40 10.55 14.85 -8.72
N VAL A 41 9.76 14.59 -7.66
CA VAL A 41 10.15 14.89 -6.28
C VAL A 41 11.36 14.06 -5.85
N ILE A 42 11.37 12.75 -6.14
CA ILE A 42 12.49 11.85 -5.81
C ILE A 42 13.79 12.34 -6.44
N GLY A 43 13.76 12.80 -7.68
CA GLY A 43 14.94 13.31 -8.38
C GLY A 43 15.53 14.58 -7.76
N ARG A 44 14.67 15.44 -7.20
CA ARG A 44 15.03 16.77 -6.68
C ARG A 44 15.35 16.79 -5.18
N THR A 45 14.88 15.80 -4.43
CA THR A 45 15.08 15.76 -2.97
C THR A 45 16.39 15.05 -2.61
N PRO A 46 17.22 15.63 -1.71
CA PRO A 46 18.45 14.97 -1.27
C PRO A 46 18.14 13.71 -0.44
N LEU A 47 19.13 12.84 -0.31
CA LEU A 47 19.05 11.69 0.59
C LEU A 47 19.13 12.16 2.04
N THR A 48 18.26 11.62 2.89
CA THR A 48 18.21 11.89 4.32
C THR A 48 18.88 10.78 5.12
N GLU A 49 19.12 11.01 6.40
CA GLU A 49 19.61 9.96 7.32
C GLU A 49 18.68 8.74 7.36
N SER A 50 17.36 8.97 7.31
CA SER A 50 16.39 7.88 7.24
C SER A 50 16.56 7.03 5.98
N ASP A 51 16.82 7.62 4.82
CA ASP A 51 17.09 6.88 3.58
C ASP A 51 18.29 5.94 3.74
N TYR A 52 19.38 6.44 4.32
CA TYR A 52 20.58 5.65 4.58
C TYR A 52 20.29 4.49 5.54
N ARG A 53 19.50 4.74 6.58
CA ARG A 53 19.05 3.70 7.51
C ARG A 53 18.27 2.61 6.76
N TYR A 54 17.25 2.97 5.98
CA TYR A 54 16.45 1.99 5.22
C TYR A 54 17.31 1.17 4.24
N ALA A 55 18.25 1.82 3.53
CA ALA A 55 19.19 1.14 2.64
C ALA A 55 20.08 0.14 3.39
N LEU A 56 20.70 0.58 4.49
CA LEU A 56 21.65 -0.21 5.26
C LEU A 56 20.98 -1.43 5.90
N CYS A 57 19.91 -1.22 6.67
CA CYS A 57 19.22 -2.31 7.37
C CYS A 57 18.61 -3.27 6.37
N GLY A 58 17.98 -2.76 5.30
CA GLY A 58 17.36 -3.60 4.29
C GLY A 58 18.37 -4.49 3.56
N ARG A 59 19.58 -3.97 3.30
CA ARG A 59 20.65 -4.73 2.66
C ARG A 59 21.11 -5.89 3.55
N GLU A 60 21.29 -5.64 4.85
CA GLU A 60 21.65 -6.69 5.79
C GLU A 60 20.60 -7.81 5.83
N MET A 61 19.32 -7.49 5.62
CA MET A 61 18.27 -8.51 5.49
C MET A 61 18.37 -9.35 4.20
N TRP A 62 19.00 -8.84 3.14
CA TRP A 62 19.15 -9.51 1.84
C TRP A 62 20.49 -10.24 1.67
N GLU A 63 21.60 -9.61 2.05
CA GLU A 63 22.96 -10.07 1.69
C GLU A 63 23.62 -10.87 2.81
N LYS A 64 23.64 -10.33 4.03
CA LYS A 64 24.27 -10.95 5.20
C LYS A 64 23.49 -10.51 6.44
N PRO A 65 22.49 -11.29 6.89
CA PRO A 65 21.85 -11.02 8.17
C PRO A 65 22.89 -11.29 9.26
N ALA A 66 23.61 -10.25 9.66
CA ALA A 66 24.62 -10.24 10.68
C ALA A 66 23.94 -9.84 12.00
N PRO A 67 23.59 -10.81 12.86
CA PRO A 67 22.97 -10.48 14.13
C PRO A 67 24.00 -9.80 15.02
N ALA A 68 23.99 -8.47 15.05
CA ALA A 68 24.72 -7.73 16.06
C ALA A 68 24.01 -7.94 17.40
N ALA A 69 24.67 -8.59 18.36
CA ALA A 69 24.21 -8.70 19.75
C ALA A 69 22.74 -9.11 19.95
N GLY A 70 22.22 -10.06 19.15
CA GLY A 70 20.84 -10.56 19.26
C GLY A 70 19.76 -9.79 18.48
N TYR A 71 20.13 -8.76 17.71
CA TYR A 71 19.22 -8.02 16.83
C TYR A 71 19.20 -8.60 15.40
N PHE A 72 18.14 -8.29 14.63
CA PHE A 72 18.02 -8.77 13.24
C PHE A 72 18.98 -8.06 12.27
N THR A 73 19.31 -6.79 12.53
CA THR A 73 20.26 -5.98 11.76
C THR A 73 21.11 -5.12 12.71
N THR A 74 22.18 -4.51 12.20
CA THR A 74 23.05 -3.56 12.93
C THR A 74 22.31 -2.28 13.32
N CYS A 75 21.16 -2.01 12.71
CA CYS A 75 20.26 -0.92 13.07
C CYS A 75 19.55 -1.12 14.42
N GLY A 76 19.83 -2.23 15.10
CA GLY A 76 19.31 -2.54 16.43
C GLY A 76 17.86 -3.01 16.41
N ASN A 77 17.13 -2.68 17.46
CA ASN A 77 15.69 -2.89 17.50
C ASN A 77 15.05 -2.00 16.44
N MET A 78 14.45 -2.58 15.41
CA MET A 78 13.55 -1.85 14.50
C MET A 78 12.30 -1.32 15.24
N GLN A 79 12.27 -1.39 16.56
CA GLN A 79 11.17 -1.05 17.47
C GLN A 79 9.89 -1.83 17.13
N GLY A 80 9.99 -2.94 16.39
CA GLY A 80 8.85 -3.67 15.86
C GLY A 80 8.28 -3.12 14.54
N ASP A 81 8.94 -2.14 13.93
CA ASP A 81 8.64 -1.63 12.60
C ASP A 81 8.82 -2.74 11.56
N GLY A 82 7.96 -2.75 10.53
CA GLY A 82 7.88 -3.89 9.62
C GLY A 82 9.11 -4.05 8.73
N THR A 83 9.56 -5.30 8.54
CA THR A 83 10.67 -5.65 7.63
C THR A 83 10.43 -5.30 6.16
N LEU A 84 9.17 -5.10 5.74
CA LEU A 84 8.82 -4.94 4.32
C LEU A 84 9.41 -3.67 3.71
N ALA A 85 9.31 -2.51 4.37
CA ALA A 85 9.87 -1.27 3.84
C ALA A 85 11.40 -1.35 3.71
N TYR A 86 12.10 -1.88 4.72
CA TYR A 86 13.55 -2.09 4.66
C TYR A 86 13.93 -2.99 3.48
N ARG A 87 13.26 -4.14 3.34
CA ARG A 87 13.50 -5.03 2.20
C ARG A 87 13.18 -4.37 0.86
N ALA A 88 12.09 -3.61 0.76
CA ALA A 88 11.69 -2.93 -0.46
C ALA A 88 12.71 -1.85 -0.87
N ALA A 89 13.19 -1.04 0.07
CA ALA A 89 14.18 0.01 -0.18
C ALA A 89 15.53 -0.56 -0.66
N ALA A 90 15.96 -1.68 -0.09
CA ALA A 90 17.28 -2.24 -0.37
C ALA A 90 17.30 -3.23 -1.54
N LEU A 91 16.18 -3.87 -1.91
CA LEU A 91 16.16 -4.89 -2.95
C LEU A 91 16.75 -4.39 -4.30
N PRO A 92 16.34 -3.22 -4.83
CA PRO A 92 16.92 -2.73 -6.09
C PRO A 92 18.42 -2.45 -5.99
N LEU A 93 18.88 -1.97 -4.83
CA LEU A 93 20.30 -1.70 -4.57
C LEU A 93 21.11 -3.00 -4.52
N SER A 94 20.63 -4.02 -3.80
CA SER A 94 21.29 -5.33 -3.73
C SER A 94 21.30 -6.05 -5.08
N ILE A 95 20.25 -5.91 -5.89
CA ILE A 95 20.24 -6.43 -7.27
C ILE A 95 21.34 -5.75 -8.09
N TYR A 96 21.43 -4.42 -8.03
CA TYR A 96 22.43 -3.63 -8.77
C TYR A 96 23.87 -4.00 -8.39
N VAL A 97 24.13 -4.20 -7.10
CA VAL A 97 25.46 -4.61 -6.61
C VAL A 97 25.80 -6.02 -7.07
N ASN A 98 24.83 -6.95 -7.06
CA ASN A 98 25.05 -8.30 -7.57
C ASN A 98 25.26 -8.33 -9.08
N THR A 99 24.65 -7.42 -9.84
CA THR A 99 24.93 -7.30 -11.28
C THR A 99 26.36 -6.81 -11.54
N LEU A 100 26.86 -5.83 -10.77
CA LEU A 100 28.27 -5.40 -10.87
C LEU A 100 29.25 -6.54 -10.54
N ARG A 101 28.99 -7.28 -9.45
CA ARG A 101 29.80 -8.46 -9.08
C ARG A 101 29.80 -9.52 -10.18
N LEU A 102 28.67 -9.73 -10.86
CA LEU A 102 28.57 -10.67 -11.96
C LEU A 102 29.39 -10.21 -13.16
N GLU A 103 29.34 -8.92 -13.50
CA GLU A 103 30.14 -8.34 -14.59
C GLU A 103 31.64 -8.49 -14.35
N ASP A 104 32.11 -8.18 -13.14
CA ASP A 104 33.52 -8.35 -12.76
C ASP A 104 33.96 -9.82 -12.79
N TRP A 105 33.11 -10.73 -12.31
CA TRP A 105 33.38 -12.16 -12.39
C TRP A 105 33.51 -12.65 -13.84
N ILE A 106 32.64 -12.17 -14.74
CA ILE A 106 32.71 -12.47 -16.18
C ILE A 106 34.02 -11.91 -16.77
N ALA A 107 34.39 -10.67 -16.42
CA ALA A 107 35.60 -10.01 -16.91
C ALA A 107 36.88 -10.71 -16.43
N ALA A 108 36.96 -11.08 -15.15
CA ALA A 108 38.09 -11.81 -14.59
C ALA A 108 38.28 -13.17 -15.27
N LYS A 109 37.17 -13.90 -15.50
CA LYS A 109 37.18 -15.17 -16.22
C LYS A 109 37.64 -15.01 -17.68
N ARG A 110 37.28 -13.89 -18.33
CA ARG A 110 37.68 -13.57 -19.70
C ARG A 110 39.17 -13.25 -19.83
N ASN A 111 39.74 -12.57 -18.83
CA ASN A 111 41.12 -12.12 -18.85
C ASN A 111 42.10 -13.12 -18.22
N HIS A 112 41.62 -14.31 -17.82
CA HIS A 112 42.40 -15.31 -17.08
C HIS A 112 43.11 -14.75 -15.84
N THR A 113 42.60 -13.65 -15.28
CA THR A 113 43.10 -13.13 -14.01
C THR A 113 42.48 -13.97 -12.88
N PRO A 114 43.23 -14.22 -11.79
CA PRO A 114 42.63 -14.85 -10.61
C PRO A 114 41.40 -14.02 -10.22
N ALA A 115 40.25 -14.68 -10.12
CA ALA A 115 39.03 -14.03 -9.65
C ALA A 115 39.30 -13.54 -8.23
N ASP A 116 39.33 -12.24 -8.04
CA ASP A 116 39.47 -11.67 -6.71
C ASP A 116 38.27 -12.15 -5.87
N SER A 117 38.52 -12.44 -4.60
CA SER A 117 37.49 -13.03 -3.71
C SER A 117 36.36 -12.04 -3.39
N ASP A 118 36.58 -10.74 -3.66
CA ASP A 118 35.60 -9.66 -3.55
C ASP A 118 35.92 -8.55 -4.58
N PRO A 119 35.65 -8.76 -5.88
CA PRO A 119 36.21 -7.96 -6.97
C PRO A 119 35.74 -6.52 -7.00
N VAL A 120 34.58 -6.26 -6.38
CA VAL A 120 33.98 -4.93 -6.24
C VAL A 120 34.49 -4.21 -4.97
N GLY A 121 35.28 -4.89 -4.13
CA GLY A 121 36.00 -4.29 -3.01
C GLY A 121 35.10 -3.53 -2.03
N GLY A 122 34.42 -4.26 -1.15
CA GLY A 122 33.79 -3.66 0.01
C GLY A 122 32.26 -3.64 0.01
N SER A 123 31.73 -2.89 0.98
CA SER A 123 30.32 -2.82 1.24
C SER A 123 29.63 -1.87 0.24
N VAL A 124 28.31 -1.98 0.05
CA VAL A 124 27.50 -1.01 -0.73
C VAL A 124 27.75 0.46 -0.33
N TYR A 125 28.25 0.71 0.89
CA TYR A 125 28.65 2.05 1.34
C TYR A 125 29.93 2.54 0.65
N ASP A 126 30.87 1.65 0.37
CA ASP A 126 32.09 1.92 -0.39
C ASP A 126 31.75 2.13 -1.87
N LEU A 127 30.74 1.39 -2.36
CA LEU A 127 30.22 1.45 -3.72
C LEU A 127 29.22 2.56 -4.00
N ARG A 128 28.86 3.38 -3.00
CA ARG A 128 27.84 4.43 -3.17
C ARG A 128 28.17 5.42 -4.28
N HIS A 129 29.45 5.62 -4.58
CA HIS A 129 29.94 6.51 -5.63
C HIS A 129 29.78 5.88 -7.03
N GLN A 130 29.64 4.55 -7.11
CA GLN A 130 29.47 3.80 -8.35
C GLN A 130 27.99 3.56 -8.68
N ILE A 131 27.09 3.62 -7.70
CA ILE A 131 25.66 3.37 -7.90
C ILE A 131 25.00 4.64 -8.46
N VAL A 132 24.71 4.62 -9.75
CA VAL A 132 23.98 5.70 -10.42
C VAL A 132 22.49 5.62 -10.07
N GLY A 133 21.90 6.74 -9.64
CA GLY A 133 20.46 6.82 -9.43
C GLY A 133 19.97 6.24 -8.09
N THR A 134 20.82 6.17 -7.06
CA THR A 134 20.49 5.69 -5.70
C THR A 134 19.17 6.24 -5.15
N ARG A 135 18.88 7.54 -5.40
CA ARG A 135 17.60 8.18 -5.00
C ARG A 135 16.38 7.44 -5.55
N TYR A 136 16.42 7.07 -6.83
CA TYR A 136 15.33 6.37 -7.50
C TYR A 136 15.26 4.91 -7.04
N LEU A 137 16.39 4.20 -7.03
CA LEU A 137 16.44 2.80 -6.62
C LEU A 137 15.86 2.59 -5.22
N LEU A 138 16.13 3.51 -4.30
CA LEU A 138 15.63 3.46 -2.93
C LEU A 138 14.13 3.78 -2.81
N ARG A 139 13.64 4.82 -3.51
CA ARG A 139 12.33 5.44 -3.24
C ARG A 139 11.21 4.98 -4.19
N VAL A 140 11.55 4.52 -5.40
CA VAL A 140 10.56 4.03 -6.40
C VAL A 140 9.66 2.90 -5.88
N PRO A 141 10.13 1.93 -5.07
CA PRO A 141 9.26 0.90 -4.49
C PRO A 141 8.06 1.48 -3.70
N PHE A 142 8.27 2.58 -2.97
CA PHE A 142 7.22 3.26 -2.19
C PHE A 142 6.26 4.04 -3.09
N ALA A 143 6.79 4.68 -4.15
CA ALA A 143 5.96 5.33 -5.16
C ALA A 143 5.06 4.31 -5.89
N LEU A 144 5.58 3.13 -6.23
CA LEU A 144 4.80 2.04 -6.82
C LEU A 144 3.73 1.53 -5.84
N ALA A 145 4.05 1.36 -4.56
CA ALA A 145 3.06 1.01 -3.54
C ALA A 145 1.94 2.06 -3.44
N ALA A 146 2.28 3.35 -3.48
CA ALA A 146 1.31 4.43 -3.50
C ALA A 146 0.43 4.42 -4.77
N VAL A 147 1.00 4.12 -5.94
CA VAL A 147 0.24 3.95 -7.18
C VAL A 147 -0.71 2.75 -7.09
N MET A 148 -0.25 1.64 -6.51
CA MET A 148 -1.07 0.45 -6.30
C MET A 148 -2.21 0.71 -5.30
N LEU A 149 -1.97 1.49 -4.25
CA LEU A 149 -3.00 1.93 -3.31
C LEU A 149 -4.02 2.84 -4.02
N GLY A 150 -3.58 3.79 -4.83
CA GLY A 150 -4.47 4.63 -5.64
C GLY A 150 -5.31 3.82 -6.63
N ALA A 151 -4.71 2.81 -7.27
CA ALA A 151 -5.41 1.88 -8.16
C ALA A 151 -6.46 1.05 -7.42
N GLY A 152 -6.12 0.54 -6.23
CA GLY A 152 -7.04 -0.16 -5.34
C GLY A 152 -8.19 0.73 -4.87
N LEU A 153 -7.88 1.96 -4.45
CA LEU A 153 -8.84 2.99 -4.06
C LEU A 153 -9.84 3.24 -5.18
N TRP A 154 -9.38 3.55 -6.39
CA TRP A 154 -10.23 3.77 -7.55
C TRP A 154 -11.08 2.54 -7.90
N TRP A 155 -10.49 1.34 -7.86
CA TRP A 155 -11.21 0.11 -8.20
C TRP A 155 -12.37 -0.15 -7.24
N VAL A 156 -12.13 -0.02 -5.93
CA VAL A 156 -13.15 -0.20 -4.88
C VAL A 156 -14.21 0.89 -4.98
N THR A 157 -13.82 2.16 -4.98
CA THR A 157 -14.76 3.30 -5.02
C THR A 157 -15.62 3.29 -6.28
N ARG A 158 -15.05 2.95 -7.44
CA ARG A 158 -15.83 2.79 -8.67
C ARG A 158 -16.84 1.64 -8.60
N ARG A 159 -16.47 0.53 -7.95
CA ARG A 159 -17.37 -0.61 -7.74
C ARG A 159 -18.53 -0.28 -6.80
N LEU A 160 -18.29 0.55 -5.79
CA LEU A 160 -19.29 0.93 -4.79
C LEU A 160 -20.19 2.08 -5.27
N PHE A 161 -19.60 3.09 -5.92
CA PHE A 161 -20.23 4.41 -6.12
C PHE A 161 -20.27 4.85 -7.59
N GLY A 162 -19.81 4.00 -8.51
CA GLY A 162 -19.71 4.33 -9.93
C GLY A 162 -18.57 5.30 -10.26
N ASN A 163 -18.56 5.81 -11.49
CA ASN A 163 -17.42 6.57 -12.02
C ASN A 163 -17.17 7.89 -11.28
N VAL A 164 -18.22 8.55 -10.76
CA VAL A 164 -18.09 9.85 -10.08
C VAL A 164 -17.34 9.69 -8.76
N GLY A 165 -17.79 8.78 -7.89
CA GLY A 165 -17.12 8.52 -6.61
C GLY A 165 -15.70 7.97 -6.82
N GLY A 166 -15.51 7.14 -7.84
CA GLY A 166 -14.19 6.63 -8.24
C GLY A 166 -13.21 7.73 -8.67
N ALA A 167 -13.66 8.65 -9.54
CA ALA A 167 -12.83 9.75 -10.00
C ALA A 167 -12.52 10.75 -8.89
N MET A 168 -13.52 11.10 -8.06
CA MET A 168 -13.36 12.03 -6.93
C MET A 168 -12.32 11.53 -5.93
N SER A 169 -12.46 10.28 -5.48
CA SER A 169 -11.54 9.68 -4.50
C SER A 169 -10.12 9.60 -5.05
N LEU A 170 -9.97 9.18 -6.30
CA LEU A 170 -8.66 9.04 -6.94
C LEU A 170 -7.98 10.39 -7.15
N LEU A 171 -8.71 11.41 -7.61
CA LEU A 171 -8.13 12.74 -7.81
C LEU A 171 -7.70 13.34 -6.48
N LEU A 172 -8.55 13.32 -5.45
CA LEU A 172 -8.17 13.79 -4.10
C LEU A 172 -6.95 13.05 -3.54
N TYR A 173 -6.85 11.74 -3.81
CA TYR A 173 -5.68 10.94 -3.44
C TYR A 173 -4.41 11.42 -4.15
N CYS A 174 -4.45 11.51 -5.48
CA CYS A 174 -3.30 11.88 -6.30
C CYS A 174 -2.84 13.33 -6.11
N VAL A 175 -3.75 14.22 -5.72
CA VAL A 175 -3.43 15.62 -5.42
C VAL A 175 -3.27 15.90 -3.91
N SER A 176 -3.11 14.87 -3.08
CA SER A 176 -2.85 15.06 -1.65
C SER A 176 -1.36 15.18 -1.35
N PRO A 177 -0.88 16.29 -0.75
CA PRO A 177 0.50 16.44 -0.30
C PRO A 177 0.93 15.35 0.69
N LEU A 178 0.02 14.90 1.56
CA LEU A 178 0.29 13.81 2.51
C LEU A 178 0.65 12.53 1.79
N VAL A 179 -0.17 12.10 0.83
CA VAL A 179 0.11 10.91 0.02
C VAL A 179 1.43 11.07 -0.72
N LEU A 180 1.69 12.25 -1.29
CA LEU A 180 2.90 12.51 -2.07
C LEU A 180 4.18 12.49 -1.21
N ARG A 181 4.11 12.99 0.03
CA ARG A 181 5.19 12.96 1.00
C ARG A 181 5.57 11.52 1.40
N TYR A 182 4.59 10.67 1.67
CA TYR A 182 4.84 9.26 2.01
C TYR A 182 5.09 8.37 0.77
N ALA A 183 4.73 8.81 -0.43
CA ALA A 183 5.07 8.07 -1.65
C ALA A 183 6.53 8.26 -2.07
N THR A 184 7.16 9.36 -1.66
CA THR A 184 8.51 9.77 -2.14
C THR A 184 9.63 9.49 -1.15
N THR A 185 9.30 8.98 0.04
CA THR A 185 10.28 8.66 1.11
C THR A 185 10.10 7.21 1.58
N PRO A 186 11.16 6.52 2.03
CA PRO A 186 11.03 5.19 2.61
C PRO A 186 10.25 5.22 3.93
N ASN A 187 9.16 4.46 3.99
CA ASN A 187 8.33 4.33 5.18
C ASN A 187 7.48 3.05 5.14
N ASN A 188 7.07 2.58 6.31
CA ASN A 188 6.11 1.48 6.41
C ASN A 188 4.65 1.92 6.24
N GLU A 189 4.34 3.21 6.40
CA GLU A 189 2.99 3.76 6.42
C GLU A 189 2.21 3.51 5.12
N ILE A 190 2.82 3.78 3.96
CA ILE A 190 2.15 3.64 2.67
C ILE A 190 1.91 2.16 2.31
N LEU A 191 2.83 1.28 2.72
CA LEU A 191 2.72 -0.17 2.55
C LEU A 191 1.65 -0.76 3.48
N ALA A 192 1.61 -0.29 4.73
CA ALA A 192 0.59 -0.65 5.70
C ALA A 192 -0.79 -0.15 5.26
N ALA A 193 -0.91 1.08 4.77
CA ALA A 193 -2.15 1.64 4.23
C ALA A 193 -2.65 0.84 3.01
N TRP A 194 -1.75 0.51 2.08
CA TRP A 194 -2.05 -0.36 0.94
C TRP A 194 -2.56 -1.73 1.38
N GLY A 195 -1.82 -2.37 2.28
CA GLY A 195 -2.15 -3.68 2.80
C GLY A 195 -3.47 -3.69 3.56
N LEU A 196 -3.67 -2.77 4.51
CA LEU A 196 -4.89 -2.67 5.33
C LEU A 196 -6.13 -2.42 4.48
N TYR A 197 -6.03 -1.50 3.51
CA TYR A 197 -7.11 -1.24 2.55
C TYR A 197 -7.44 -2.49 1.73
N ALA A 198 -6.42 -3.21 1.23
CA ALA A 198 -6.60 -4.46 0.51
C ALA A 198 -7.22 -5.55 1.41
N VAL A 199 -6.75 -5.73 2.64
CA VAL A 199 -7.25 -6.73 3.61
C VAL A 199 -8.75 -6.55 3.85
N ILE A 200 -9.20 -5.35 4.19
CA ILE A 200 -10.62 -5.10 4.50
C ILE A 200 -11.51 -5.32 3.28
N TYR A 201 -11.18 -4.75 2.12
CA TYR A 201 -12.04 -4.88 0.94
C TYR A 201 -11.96 -6.25 0.26
N THR A 202 -10.85 -6.96 0.38
CA THR A 202 -10.78 -8.36 -0.07
C THR A 202 -11.60 -9.27 0.85
N ALA A 203 -11.59 -9.06 2.17
CA ALA A 203 -12.45 -9.78 3.11
C ALA A 203 -13.95 -9.61 2.80
N ILE A 204 -14.39 -8.37 2.58
CA ILE A 204 -15.77 -8.06 2.15
C ILE A 204 -16.07 -8.76 0.81
N GLY A 205 -15.13 -8.72 -0.14
CA GLY A 205 -15.25 -9.39 -1.43
C GLY A 205 -15.33 -10.93 -1.31
N ILE A 206 -14.61 -11.54 -0.36
CA ILE A 206 -14.73 -12.97 -0.04
C ILE A 206 -16.13 -13.25 0.52
N ALA A 207 -16.60 -12.48 1.50
CA ALA A 207 -17.92 -12.68 2.09
C ALA A 207 -19.05 -12.65 1.05
N HIS A 208 -19.00 -11.72 0.09
CA HIS A 208 -19.94 -11.72 -1.03
C HIS A 208 -19.74 -12.92 -1.98
N ALA A 209 -18.50 -13.35 -2.21
CA ALA A 209 -18.22 -14.48 -3.11
C ALA A 209 -18.56 -15.84 -2.48
N MET A 210 -18.65 -15.95 -1.16
CA MET A 210 -19.06 -17.17 -0.44
C MET A 210 -20.49 -17.60 -0.80
N TYR A 211 -21.34 -16.69 -1.29
CA TYR A 211 -22.66 -17.04 -1.81
C TYR A 211 -22.61 -17.84 -3.11
N GLY A 212 -21.48 -17.84 -3.82
CA GLY A 212 -21.26 -18.57 -5.07
C GLY A 212 -20.41 -19.85 -4.94
N PRO A 213 -20.03 -20.46 -6.08
CA PRO A 213 -19.27 -21.71 -6.08
C PRO A 213 -17.82 -21.53 -5.57
N PRO A 214 -17.23 -22.56 -4.93
CA PRO A 214 -15.84 -22.62 -4.42
C PRO A 214 -14.75 -21.99 -5.30
N ARG A 215 -14.82 -22.23 -6.61
CA ARG A 215 -13.81 -21.77 -7.58
C ARG A 215 -13.66 -20.25 -7.63
N LYS A 216 -14.71 -19.48 -7.26
CA LYS A 216 -14.69 -18.01 -7.33
C LYS A 216 -14.12 -17.32 -6.08
N TRP A 217 -14.10 -17.99 -4.92
CA TRP A 217 -13.61 -17.38 -3.68
C TRP A 217 -12.24 -17.90 -3.23
N ARG A 218 -11.78 -19.08 -3.68
CA ARG A 218 -10.41 -19.56 -3.40
C ARG A 218 -9.30 -18.56 -3.82
N PRO A 219 -9.31 -17.98 -5.04
CA PRO A 219 -8.29 -16.99 -5.40
C PRO A 219 -8.35 -15.73 -4.52
N ARG A 220 -9.55 -15.36 -4.04
CA ARG A 220 -9.72 -14.20 -3.15
C ARG A 220 -9.15 -14.48 -1.76
N ILE A 221 -9.26 -15.71 -1.25
CA ILE A 221 -8.60 -16.11 0.00
C ILE A 221 -7.09 -15.98 -0.14
N VAL A 222 -6.50 -16.43 -1.25
CA VAL A 222 -5.05 -16.25 -1.51
C VAL A 222 -4.68 -14.77 -1.51
N LEU A 223 -5.44 -13.92 -2.22
CA LEU A 223 -5.22 -12.47 -2.21
C LEU A 223 -5.34 -11.86 -0.81
N PHE A 224 -6.33 -12.29 -0.01
CA PHE A 224 -6.49 -11.84 1.37
C PHE A 224 -5.34 -12.29 2.27
N THR A 225 -4.86 -13.53 2.14
CA THR A 225 -3.68 -14.04 2.85
C THR A 225 -2.43 -13.25 2.49
N LEU A 226 -2.20 -13.01 1.19
CA LEU A 226 -1.05 -12.21 0.71
C LEU A 226 -1.14 -10.77 1.23
N ALA A 227 -2.32 -10.13 1.14
CA ALA A 227 -2.52 -8.78 1.65
C ALA A 227 -2.29 -8.73 3.16
N LEU A 228 -2.82 -9.68 3.92
CA LEU A 228 -2.66 -9.76 5.38
C LEU A 228 -1.19 -9.97 5.76
N GLY A 229 -0.49 -10.89 5.10
CA GLY A 229 0.93 -11.13 5.35
C GLY A 229 1.81 -9.94 4.99
N LEU A 230 1.59 -9.30 3.83
CA LEU A 230 2.33 -8.10 3.45
C LEU A 230 2.02 -6.92 4.39
N THR A 231 0.77 -6.78 4.84
CA THR A 231 0.39 -5.81 5.88
C THR A 231 1.13 -6.11 7.17
N ALA A 232 1.20 -7.36 7.61
CA ALA A 232 1.91 -7.74 8.83
C ALA A 232 3.42 -7.52 8.72
N CYS A 233 3.99 -7.74 7.53
CA CYS A 233 5.39 -7.44 7.24
C CYS A 233 5.67 -5.93 7.17
N ALA A 234 4.66 -5.08 6.91
CA ALA A 234 4.77 -3.62 6.90
C ALA A 234 4.51 -3.02 8.29
N HIS A 235 3.42 -3.42 8.95
CA HIS A 235 3.07 -2.99 10.29
C HIS A 235 2.12 -3.98 10.98
N LEU A 236 2.57 -4.56 12.11
CA LEU A 236 1.82 -5.59 12.82
C LEU A 236 0.45 -5.09 13.34
N LEU A 237 0.40 -3.89 13.93
CA LEU A 237 -0.85 -3.30 14.40
C LEU A 237 -1.89 -3.16 13.27
N ALA A 238 -1.50 -2.62 12.12
CA ALA A 238 -2.39 -2.51 10.96
C ALA A 238 -2.93 -3.88 10.53
N ALA A 239 -2.10 -4.93 10.53
CA ALA A 239 -2.56 -6.28 10.20
C ALA A 239 -3.54 -6.85 11.22
N VAL A 240 -3.31 -6.64 12.52
CA VAL A 240 -4.22 -7.09 13.59
C VAL A 240 -5.56 -6.36 13.50
N LEU A 241 -5.55 -5.04 13.34
CA LEU A 241 -6.76 -4.23 13.16
C LEU A 241 -7.50 -4.63 11.89
N GLY A 242 -6.77 -4.85 10.79
CA GLY A 242 -7.32 -5.32 9.52
C GLY A 242 -7.96 -6.71 9.64
N LEU A 243 -7.33 -7.64 10.36
CA LEU A 243 -7.87 -8.97 10.62
C LEU A 243 -9.15 -8.90 11.47
N PHE A 244 -9.15 -8.10 12.52
CA PHE A 244 -10.33 -7.90 13.38
C PHE A 244 -11.48 -7.26 12.61
N ALA A 245 -11.22 -6.17 11.88
CA ALA A 245 -12.22 -5.52 11.03
C ALA A 245 -12.76 -6.49 9.96
N SER A 246 -11.88 -7.29 9.35
CA SER A 246 -12.28 -8.32 8.39
C SER A 246 -13.20 -9.35 9.02
N ALA A 247 -12.92 -9.82 10.24
CA ALA A 247 -13.80 -10.75 10.95
C ALA A 247 -15.19 -10.15 11.18
N VAL A 248 -15.26 -8.92 11.68
CA VAL A 248 -16.53 -8.21 11.90
C VAL A 248 -17.32 -8.05 10.61
N PHE A 249 -16.70 -7.53 9.54
CA PHE A 249 -17.39 -7.32 8.27
C PHE A 249 -17.77 -8.62 7.57
N MET A 250 -16.95 -9.66 7.62
CA MET A 250 -17.31 -10.97 7.06
C MET A 250 -18.48 -11.60 7.81
N LEU A 251 -18.53 -11.53 9.14
CA LEU A 251 -19.66 -12.03 9.93
C LEU A 251 -20.95 -11.25 9.65
N TYR A 252 -20.84 -9.93 9.47
CA TYR A 252 -21.95 -9.07 9.08
C TYR A 252 -22.48 -9.45 7.69
N VAL A 253 -21.61 -9.55 6.68
CA VAL A 253 -22.00 -9.77 5.27
C VAL A 253 -22.38 -11.21 4.98
N ALA A 254 -21.78 -12.21 5.63
CA ALA A 254 -21.95 -13.64 5.32
C ALA A 254 -23.08 -14.32 6.13
N GLU A 255 -24.29 -13.74 6.16
CA GLU A 255 -25.42 -14.20 6.97
C GLU A 255 -25.65 -15.72 6.98
N ARG A 256 -25.63 -16.38 5.80
CA ARG A 256 -25.92 -17.82 5.68
C ARG A 256 -24.70 -18.74 5.78
N ARG A 257 -23.47 -18.19 5.80
CA ARG A 257 -22.21 -18.97 5.75
C ARG A 257 -21.20 -18.53 6.82
N ARG A 258 -21.68 -18.02 7.96
CA ARG A 258 -20.84 -17.55 9.08
C ARG A 258 -19.88 -18.61 9.60
N THR A 259 -20.24 -19.89 9.52
CA THR A 259 -19.38 -21.01 9.93
C THR A 259 -18.09 -21.13 9.11
N LEU A 260 -18.07 -20.63 7.87
CA LEU A 260 -16.89 -20.63 7.00
C LEU A 260 -15.98 -19.43 7.23
N VAL A 261 -16.41 -18.42 7.97
CA VAL A 261 -15.62 -17.21 8.23
C VAL A 261 -14.38 -17.55 9.06
N PHE A 262 -14.54 -18.25 10.18
CA PHE A 262 -13.42 -18.61 11.06
C PHE A 262 -12.37 -19.50 10.39
N PRO A 263 -12.72 -20.58 9.65
CA PRO A 263 -11.73 -21.34 8.88
C PRO A 263 -10.95 -20.51 7.88
N VAL A 264 -11.61 -19.57 7.17
CA VAL A 264 -10.92 -18.69 6.22
C VAL A 264 -9.95 -17.76 6.95
N LEU A 265 -10.39 -17.12 8.04
CA LEU A 265 -9.53 -16.25 8.83
C LEU A 265 -8.33 -17.01 9.41
N LEU A 266 -8.54 -18.25 9.88
CA LEU A 266 -7.48 -19.09 10.45
C LEU A 266 -6.44 -19.47 9.40
N VAL A 267 -6.88 -19.96 8.24
CA VAL A 267 -5.97 -20.34 7.14
C VAL A 267 -5.20 -19.11 6.64
N SER A 268 -5.85 -17.96 6.52
CA SER A 268 -5.20 -16.73 6.09
C SER A 268 -4.27 -16.16 7.15
N ALA A 269 -4.60 -16.24 8.44
CA ALA A 269 -3.71 -15.84 9.52
C ALA A 269 -2.46 -16.73 9.57
N PHE A 270 -2.60 -18.04 9.41
CA PHE A 270 -1.45 -18.95 9.32
C PHE A 270 -0.57 -18.63 8.11
N GLY A 271 -1.18 -18.43 6.93
CA GLY A 271 -0.43 -18.04 5.73
C GLY A 271 0.27 -16.68 5.87
N ALA A 272 -0.38 -15.70 6.51
CA ALA A 272 0.24 -14.42 6.83
C ALA A 272 1.43 -14.58 7.79
N LEU A 273 1.30 -15.43 8.81
CA LEU A 273 2.38 -15.73 9.75
C LEU A 273 3.58 -16.39 9.04
N MET A 274 3.33 -17.27 8.06
CA MET A 274 4.38 -17.85 7.22
C MET A 274 5.09 -16.81 6.36
N LEU A 275 4.37 -15.79 5.86
CA LEU A 275 4.98 -14.68 5.12
C LEU A 275 5.85 -13.79 6.02
N VAL A 276 5.40 -13.53 7.25
CA VAL A 276 6.23 -12.84 8.25
C VAL A 276 7.46 -13.69 8.57
N PHE A 277 7.30 -15.00 8.81
CA PHE A 277 8.44 -15.88 9.05
C PHE A 277 9.46 -15.88 7.89
N ALA A 278 8.96 -15.87 6.65
CA ALA A 278 9.79 -15.72 5.45
C ALA A 278 10.50 -14.34 5.39
N SER A 279 9.85 -13.26 5.84
CA SER A 279 10.46 -11.93 5.88
C SER A 279 11.60 -11.82 6.91
N TYR A 280 11.65 -12.74 7.88
CA TYR A 280 12.79 -12.94 8.80
C TYR A 280 13.75 -14.05 8.32
N THR A 281 13.72 -14.39 7.02
CA THR A 281 14.61 -15.39 6.39
C THR A 281 14.51 -16.77 7.05
N PHE A 282 13.31 -17.14 7.53
CA PHE A 282 13.04 -18.43 8.19
C PHE A 282 13.89 -18.68 9.45
N ARG A 283 14.36 -17.62 10.13
CA ARG A 283 15.13 -17.74 11.38
C ARG A 283 14.22 -17.55 12.59
N LEU A 284 13.95 -18.63 13.33
CA LEU A 284 12.97 -18.65 14.41
C LEU A 284 13.27 -17.63 15.53
N GLY A 285 14.54 -17.52 15.96
CA GLY A 285 14.93 -16.56 16.99
C GLY A 285 14.78 -15.09 16.60
N LEU A 286 14.80 -14.79 15.30
CA LEU A 286 14.57 -13.43 14.79
C LEU A 286 13.08 -13.18 14.57
N PHE A 287 12.34 -14.20 14.17
CA PHE A 287 10.89 -14.14 14.06
C PHE A 287 10.19 -13.89 15.40
N THR A 288 10.68 -14.45 16.50
CA THR A 288 10.12 -14.18 17.85
C THR A 288 10.16 -12.70 18.21
N TYR A 289 11.04 -11.93 17.58
CA TYR A 289 11.16 -10.51 17.79
C TYR A 289 9.91 -9.70 17.43
N VAL A 290 9.14 -10.18 16.45
CA VAL A 290 7.86 -9.58 16.05
C VAL A 290 6.93 -9.41 17.26
N PHE A 291 6.98 -10.36 18.20
CA PHE A 291 6.12 -10.36 19.39
C PHE A 291 6.68 -9.54 20.55
N THR A 292 7.99 -9.29 20.58
CA THR A 292 8.65 -8.52 21.64
C THR A 292 8.90 -7.06 21.26
N GLY A 293 8.81 -6.72 19.97
CA GLY A 293 9.22 -5.42 19.43
C GLY A 293 8.37 -4.23 19.87
N GLY A 294 7.14 -4.45 20.37
CA GLY A 294 6.25 -3.34 20.78
C GLY A 294 5.35 -2.79 19.66
N ALA A 295 5.42 -3.36 18.45
CA ALA A 295 4.67 -2.91 17.28
C ALA A 295 3.15 -2.91 17.40
N GLY A 296 2.62 -3.69 18.33
CA GLY A 296 1.19 -3.74 18.64
C GLY A 296 0.76 -2.79 19.75
N ARG A 297 1.67 -2.02 20.37
CA ARG A 297 1.35 -1.14 21.50
C ARG A 297 0.88 0.23 20.98
N PHE A 298 -0.39 0.52 21.21
CA PHE A 298 -1.01 1.78 20.84
C PHE A 298 -1.80 2.38 22.00
N THR A 299 -2.03 3.68 21.91
CA THR A 299 -2.97 4.44 22.72
C THR A 299 -4.03 5.07 21.81
N LEU A 300 -5.07 5.61 22.42
CA LEU A 300 -6.08 6.41 21.73
C LEU A 300 -5.85 7.88 22.07
N ASP A 301 -5.48 8.67 21.07
CA ASP A 301 -5.34 10.12 21.15
C ASP A 301 -6.03 10.78 19.94
N TYR A 302 -6.74 11.88 20.15
CA TYR A 302 -7.37 12.65 19.08
C TYR A 302 -6.41 13.63 18.41
N MET A 303 -5.23 13.88 18.98
CA MET A 303 -4.26 14.83 18.46
C MET A 303 -3.86 14.59 16.99
N PRO A 304 -3.57 13.35 16.53
CA PRO A 304 -3.26 13.11 15.12
C PRO A 304 -4.39 13.48 14.16
N ALA A 305 -5.65 13.24 14.57
CA ALA A 305 -6.81 13.64 13.80
C ALA A 305 -6.98 15.16 13.74
N LEU A 306 -6.70 15.84 14.85
CA LEU A 306 -6.75 17.29 14.94
C LEU A 306 -5.65 17.95 14.09
N GLU A 307 -4.46 17.36 14.04
CA GLU A 307 -3.37 17.79 13.15
C GLU A 307 -3.76 17.67 11.68
N LEU A 308 -4.39 16.56 11.28
CA LEU A 308 -4.92 16.42 9.91
C LEU A 308 -5.92 17.52 9.58
N VAL A 309 -6.83 17.85 10.50
CA VAL A 309 -7.85 18.90 10.31
C VAL A 309 -7.24 20.30 10.26
N ARG A 310 -6.17 20.55 11.03
CA ARG A 310 -5.48 21.84 11.12
C ARG A 310 -4.42 22.06 10.04
N ASP A 311 -3.99 21.00 9.35
CA ASP A 311 -2.99 21.11 8.29
C ASP A 311 -3.54 21.95 7.11
N PRO A 312 -2.94 23.14 6.81
CA PRO A 312 -3.40 23.98 5.72
C PRO A 312 -3.28 23.30 4.35
N LEU A 313 -2.38 22.33 4.19
CA LEU A 313 -2.21 21.56 2.95
C LEU A 313 -3.31 20.52 2.72
N GLN A 314 -4.11 20.23 3.76
CA GLN A 314 -5.21 19.27 3.78
C GLN A 314 -6.59 19.94 3.82
N LEU A 315 -6.63 21.27 3.87
CA LEU A 315 -7.86 22.02 4.12
C LEU A 315 -9.01 21.67 3.18
N ALA A 316 -8.74 21.45 1.89
CA ALA A 316 -9.79 21.09 0.93
C ALA A 316 -10.32 19.66 1.18
N VAL A 317 -9.45 18.71 1.53
CA VAL A 317 -9.85 17.33 1.85
C VAL A 317 -10.64 17.28 3.16
N THR A 318 -10.22 18.03 4.18
CA THR A 318 -10.89 18.08 5.49
C THR A 318 -12.23 18.81 5.39
N ALA A 319 -12.32 19.88 4.60
CA ALA A 319 -13.59 20.52 4.27
C ALA A 319 -14.54 19.57 3.51
N ALA A 320 -14.03 18.83 2.52
CA ALA A 320 -14.81 17.82 1.81
C ALA A 320 -15.27 16.69 2.73
N ALA A 321 -14.44 16.24 3.68
CA ALA A 321 -14.82 15.28 4.70
C ALA A 321 -15.94 15.82 5.61
N GLY A 322 -15.87 17.07 6.04
CA GLY A 322 -16.93 17.72 6.81
C GLY A 322 -18.24 17.79 6.04
N ILE A 323 -18.20 18.20 4.77
CA ILE A 323 -19.38 18.22 3.89
C ILE A 323 -19.93 16.81 3.70
N ALA A 324 -19.07 15.81 3.46
CA ALA A 324 -19.46 14.41 3.31
C ALA A 324 -20.16 13.88 4.57
N LEU A 325 -19.69 14.26 5.76
CA LEU A 325 -20.32 13.89 7.03
C LEU A 325 -21.72 14.51 7.17
N VAL A 326 -21.87 15.80 6.84
CA VAL A 326 -23.17 16.48 6.82
C VAL A 326 -24.12 15.80 5.83
N LEU A 327 -23.65 15.50 4.62
CA LEU A 327 -24.44 14.77 3.62
C LEU A 327 -24.82 13.38 4.11
N PHE A 328 -23.92 12.65 4.77
CA PHE A 328 -24.19 11.33 5.32
C PHE A 328 -25.29 11.36 6.40
N VAL A 329 -25.29 12.39 7.26
CA VAL A 329 -26.30 12.56 8.30
C VAL A 329 -27.66 12.97 7.71
N LEU A 330 -27.66 13.93 6.78
CA LEU A 330 -28.88 14.51 6.22
C LEU A 330 -29.53 13.63 5.13
N LEU A 331 -28.73 12.98 4.28
CA LEU A 331 -29.24 12.17 3.17
C LEU A 331 -29.39 10.72 3.60
N ARG A 332 -30.64 10.28 3.78
CA ARG A 332 -30.94 8.88 4.11
C ARG A 332 -30.31 7.89 3.13
N ARG A 333 -30.23 8.28 1.86
CA ARG A 333 -29.65 7.49 0.77
C ARG A 333 -28.17 7.19 0.94
N ALA A 334 -27.41 8.10 1.57
CA ALA A 334 -25.98 7.91 1.78
C ALA A 334 -25.67 6.89 2.90
N ARG A 335 -26.67 6.48 3.69
CA ARG A 335 -26.50 5.59 4.86
C ARG A 335 -26.70 4.12 4.51
N TYR A 336 -25.85 3.61 3.64
CA TYR A 336 -25.76 2.17 3.35
C TYR A 336 -24.37 1.64 3.67
N PHE A 337 -24.23 0.32 3.64
CA PHE A 337 -23.00 -0.39 3.98
C PHE A 337 -21.76 0.16 3.26
N GLY A 338 -21.89 0.51 1.98
CA GLY A 338 -20.79 1.02 1.16
C GLY A 338 -20.13 2.30 1.69
N ASN A 339 -20.92 3.24 2.23
CA ASN A 339 -20.39 4.46 2.87
C ASN A 339 -20.09 4.27 4.36
N THR A 340 -20.85 3.40 5.04
CA THR A 340 -20.72 3.22 6.49
C THR A 340 -19.41 2.53 6.85
N VAL A 341 -19.00 1.51 6.08
CA VAL A 341 -17.73 0.78 6.30
C VAL A 341 -16.50 1.71 6.29
N PRO A 342 -16.23 2.48 5.21
CA PRO A 342 -15.06 3.35 5.18
C PRO A 342 -15.12 4.43 6.26
N LEU A 343 -16.30 4.96 6.59
CA LEU A 343 -16.45 5.92 7.69
C LEU A 343 -16.07 5.29 9.04
N LEU A 344 -16.61 4.11 9.36
CA LEU A 344 -16.31 3.42 10.62
C LEU A 344 -14.82 3.08 10.74
N VAL A 345 -14.21 2.55 9.67
CA VAL A 345 -12.77 2.24 9.67
C VAL A 345 -11.94 3.52 9.87
N THR A 346 -12.32 4.62 9.21
CA THR A 346 -11.65 5.92 9.39
C THR A 346 -11.74 6.39 10.84
N LEU A 347 -12.93 6.34 11.45
CA LEU A 347 -13.15 6.76 12.84
C LEU A 347 -12.41 5.89 13.85
N VAL A 348 -12.20 4.61 13.56
CA VAL A 348 -11.41 3.71 14.41
C VAL A 348 -9.92 3.96 14.27
N LEU A 349 -9.42 4.26 13.06
CA LEU A 349 -7.98 4.42 12.79
C LEU A 349 -7.45 5.81 13.15
N LEU A 350 -8.24 6.86 12.96
CA LEU A 350 -7.83 8.24 13.25
C LEU A 350 -7.31 8.50 14.67
N PRO A 351 -7.93 7.94 15.74
CA PRO A 351 -7.44 8.17 17.10
C PRO A 351 -6.26 7.27 17.49
N ILE A 352 -5.78 6.38 16.61
CA ILE A 352 -4.73 5.43 16.98
C ILE A 352 -3.38 6.13 16.92
N GLU A 353 -2.63 6.01 18.01
CA GLU A 353 -1.24 6.45 18.09
C GLU A 353 -0.37 5.33 18.65
N THR A 354 0.75 5.03 17.99
CA THR A 354 1.69 4.00 18.46
C THR A 354 2.64 4.56 19.51
N THR A 355 2.80 3.85 20.62
CA THR A 355 3.55 4.37 21.79
C THR A 355 5.04 4.04 21.76
N GLN A 356 5.44 3.02 20.99
CA GLN A 356 6.83 2.52 20.97
C GLN A 356 7.51 2.62 19.61
N ILE A 357 6.74 2.92 18.57
CA ILE A 357 7.21 3.13 17.19
C ILE A 357 6.71 4.49 16.74
N SER A 358 7.55 5.21 16.01
CA SER A 358 7.10 6.36 15.21
C SER A 358 6.34 5.85 13.99
N SER A 359 5.04 5.59 14.13
CA SER A 359 4.12 5.32 13.00
C SER A 359 3.11 6.45 12.83
N ILE A 360 2.43 6.50 11.69
CA ILE A 360 1.48 7.58 11.37
C ILE A 360 0.17 6.96 10.87
N PRO A 361 -0.66 6.39 11.77
CA PRO A 361 -1.88 5.68 11.43
C PRO A 361 -2.92 6.52 10.66
N VAL A 362 -2.80 7.85 10.73
CA VAL A 362 -3.58 8.79 9.88
C VAL A 362 -3.42 8.46 8.39
N VAL A 363 -2.23 8.05 7.95
CA VAL A 363 -1.98 7.62 6.56
C VAL A 363 -2.76 6.34 6.23
N TRP A 364 -2.97 5.44 7.20
CA TRP A 364 -3.76 4.22 7.02
C TRP A 364 -5.26 4.53 6.94
N ALA A 365 -5.74 5.52 7.69
CA ALA A 365 -7.12 5.97 7.67
C ALA A 365 -7.47 6.70 6.36
N TYR A 366 -6.49 7.37 5.75
CA TYR A 366 -6.70 8.30 4.64
C TYR A 366 -7.41 7.69 3.41
N PRO A 367 -7.07 6.49 2.91
CA PRO A 367 -7.80 5.87 1.78
C PRO A 367 -9.27 5.57 2.11
N PHE A 368 -9.59 5.21 3.35
CA PHE A 368 -10.97 5.00 3.80
C PHE A 368 -11.71 6.32 3.88
N LEU A 369 -11.07 7.39 4.39
CA LEU A 369 -11.65 8.73 4.40
C LEU A 369 -12.02 9.18 2.99
N LEU A 370 -11.10 9.04 2.03
CA LEU A 370 -11.34 9.40 0.64
C LEU A 370 -12.43 8.55 -0.01
N THR A 371 -12.50 7.26 0.33
CA THR A 371 -13.57 6.36 -0.12
C THR A 371 -14.94 6.84 0.37
N PHE A 372 -15.03 7.22 1.65
CA PHE A 372 -16.25 7.77 2.24
C PHE A 372 -16.64 9.10 1.58
N VAL A 373 -15.69 10.02 1.39
CA VAL A 373 -15.92 11.30 0.70
C VAL A 373 -16.44 11.04 -0.72
N GLY A 374 -15.77 10.20 -1.49
CA GLY A 374 -16.20 9.87 -2.86
C GLY A 374 -17.61 9.29 -2.92
N GLY A 375 -17.99 8.43 -1.97
CA GLY A 375 -19.32 7.85 -1.90
C GLY A 375 -20.42 8.85 -1.55
N ALA A 376 -20.22 9.66 -0.49
CA ALA A 376 -21.19 10.68 -0.10
C ALA A 376 -21.43 11.73 -1.20
N PHE A 377 -20.36 12.16 -1.90
CA PHE A 377 -20.48 13.09 -3.02
C PHE A 377 -21.13 12.45 -4.26
N ALA A 378 -20.88 11.17 -4.53
CA ALA A 378 -21.55 10.46 -5.61
C ALA A 378 -23.06 10.39 -5.38
N ASP A 379 -23.49 10.05 -4.16
CA ASP A 379 -24.91 10.01 -3.80
C ASP A 379 -25.58 11.40 -3.92
N ALA A 380 -24.87 12.46 -3.52
CA ALA A 380 -25.36 13.82 -3.65
C ALA A 380 -25.45 14.29 -5.12
N ALA A 381 -24.52 13.85 -5.97
CA ALA A 381 -24.53 14.17 -7.40
C ALA A 381 -25.71 13.54 -8.16
N GLU A 382 -26.38 12.54 -7.59
CA GLU A 382 -27.60 11.96 -8.17
C GLU A 382 -28.88 12.73 -7.80
N THR A 383 -28.79 13.77 -6.97
CA THR A 383 -29.93 14.62 -6.61
C THR A 383 -30.24 15.66 -7.72
N LYS A 384 -31.39 16.34 -7.60
CA LYS A 384 -31.77 17.46 -8.49
C LYS A 384 -30.72 18.58 -8.52
N GLN A 385 -29.91 18.70 -7.46
CA GLN A 385 -28.85 19.72 -7.31
C GLN A 385 -27.50 19.27 -7.91
N ARG A 386 -27.48 18.27 -8.79
CA ARG A 386 -26.27 17.72 -9.41
C ARG A 386 -25.25 18.77 -9.89
N LYS A 387 -25.70 19.84 -10.55
CA LYS A 387 -24.81 20.90 -11.08
C LYS A 387 -24.02 21.59 -9.96
N LEU A 388 -24.68 21.86 -8.83
CA LEU A 388 -24.06 22.45 -7.65
C LEU A 388 -23.00 21.51 -7.07
N PHE A 389 -23.33 20.23 -6.89
CA PHE A 389 -22.38 19.24 -6.35
C PHE A 389 -21.18 19.03 -7.28
N LEU A 390 -21.39 19.01 -8.60
CA LEU A 390 -20.27 18.95 -9.55
C LEU A 390 -19.38 20.18 -9.47
N ALA A 391 -19.96 21.37 -9.26
CA ALA A 391 -19.18 22.58 -9.03
C ALA A 391 -18.36 22.49 -7.74
N ILE A 392 -18.95 22.02 -6.63
CA ILE A 392 -18.24 21.83 -5.35
C ILE A 392 -17.10 20.80 -5.49
N VAL A 393 -17.36 19.68 -6.20
CA VAL A 393 -16.33 18.68 -6.49
C VAL A 393 -15.18 19.33 -7.26
N LEU A 394 -15.48 20.06 -8.33
CA LEU A 394 -14.46 20.71 -9.14
C LEU A 394 -13.66 21.74 -8.33
N THR A 395 -14.30 22.59 -7.54
CA THR A 395 -13.62 23.60 -6.71
C THR A 395 -12.75 22.96 -5.64
N THR A 396 -13.22 21.90 -5.00
CA THR A 396 -12.43 21.13 -4.01
C THR A 396 -11.18 20.54 -4.67
N LEU A 397 -11.33 19.93 -5.84
CA LEU A 397 -10.21 19.33 -6.58
C LEU A 397 -9.20 20.37 -7.06
N LEU A 398 -9.68 21.53 -7.54
CA LEU A 398 -8.81 22.63 -7.94
C LEU A 398 -8.06 23.21 -6.74
N ALA A 399 -8.76 23.48 -5.63
CA ALA A 399 -8.14 23.98 -4.40
C ALA A 399 -7.06 23.02 -3.90
N GLN A 400 -7.36 21.72 -3.83
CA GLN A 400 -6.41 20.71 -3.40
C GLN A 400 -5.23 20.57 -4.39
N GLY A 401 -5.50 20.65 -5.70
CA GLY A 401 -4.48 20.65 -6.74
C GLY A 401 -3.52 21.83 -6.63
N ILE A 402 -4.03 23.03 -6.33
CA ILE A 402 -3.21 24.23 -6.08
C ILE A 402 -2.34 24.01 -4.83
N LEU A 403 -2.92 23.56 -3.72
CA LEU A 403 -2.17 23.26 -2.49
C LEU A 403 -1.05 22.24 -2.75
N CYS A 404 -1.33 21.18 -3.51
CA CYS A 404 -0.33 20.20 -3.93
C CYS A 404 0.77 20.80 -4.81
N GLY A 405 0.40 21.62 -5.79
CA GLY A 405 1.35 22.34 -6.64
C GLY A 405 2.27 23.27 -5.84
N THR A 406 1.71 23.99 -4.85
CA THR A 406 2.50 24.86 -3.96
C THR A 406 3.46 24.05 -3.10
N TRP A 407 3.02 22.94 -2.49
CA TRP A 407 3.89 22.06 -1.72
C TRP A 407 5.02 21.47 -2.58
N LEU A 408 4.69 21.01 -3.79
CA LEU A 408 5.65 20.51 -4.76
C LEU A 408 6.73 21.54 -5.10
N TRP A 409 6.31 22.79 -5.32
CA TRP A 409 7.22 23.87 -5.65
C TRP A 409 8.15 24.25 -4.49
N VAL A 410 7.61 24.28 -3.26
CA VAL A 410 8.39 24.56 -2.05
C VAL A 410 9.35 23.41 -1.73
N SER A 411 8.93 22.15 -1.86
CA SER A 411 9.73 20.97 -1.48
C SER A 411 10.93 20.71 -2.41
N VAL A 412 10.95 21.35 -3.56
CA VAL A 412 11.95 21.18 -4.62
C VAL A 412 12.97 22.32 -4.64
N ARG A 413 12.69 23.42 -3.94
CA ARG A 413 13.65 24.50 -3.66
C ARG A 413 14.45 24.15 -2.42
#